data_AF-A0A3D3ZLF2-F1
#
_entry.id   AF-A0A3D3ZLF2-F1
#
_cell.length_a   1.000
_cell.length_b   1.000
_cell.length_c   1.000
_cell.angle_alpha   90.00
_cell.angle_beta   90.00
_cell.angle_gamma   90.00
#
_symmetry.space_group_name_H-M   'P 1'
#
loop_
_entity.id
_entity.type
_entity.pdbx_description
1 polymer ?
#
loop_
_entity_poly.entity_id
_entity_poly.type
_entity_poly.pdbx_seq_one_letter_code
_entity_poly.pdbx_strand_id
1 'polypeptide(L)'
;MQPKPNSTPSINRHTELRILLTRLNLGGMADVFADLALRAAKEGLSHEAYLFELLRHEEEQRTQRRTTRLLRASGLPLEKTFRTLALNRLSPALQLLLERLKSASFLDQAINVIAIGKPG
;
A
#
# COMPACT_ATOMS: atom_id res chain seq x y z
N MET A 1 7.49 53.83 -27.04
CA MET A 1 6.63 53.00 -27.92
C MET A 1 6.91 51.55 -27.58
N GLN A 2 6.13 50.94 -26.69
CA GLN A 2 6.28 49.53 -26.32
C GLN A 2 5.36 48.67 -27.18
N PRO A 3 5.81 47.55 -27.76
CA PRO A 3 4.92 46.52 -28.23
C PRO A 3 4.64 45.49 -27.11
N LYS A 4 3.35 45.23 -26.96
CA LYS A 4 2.66 44.40 -25.95
C LYS A 4 3.06 42.91 -26.05
N PRO A 5 3.16 42.16 -24.94
CA PRO A 5 3.45 40.74 -24.98
C PRO A 5 2.23 39.94 -25.47
N ASN A 6 2.43 39.09 -26.47
CA ASN A 6 1.43 38.16 -26.97
C ASN A 6 1.11 37.10 -25.89
N SER A 7 -0.10 37.17 -25.36
CA SER A 7 -0.71 36.16 -24.49
C SER A 7 -0.87 34.84 -25.26
N THR A 8 0.04 33.89 -25.05
CA THR A 8 -0.14 32.49 -25.43
C THR A 8 -1.36 31.93 -24.69
N PRO A 9 -2.29 31.23 -25.35
CA PRO A 9 -3.50 30.73 -24.69
C PRO A 9 -3.09 29.74 -23.59
N SER A 10 -3.56 29.98 -22.36
CA SER A 10 -3.29 29.17 -21.17
C SER A 10 -4.07 27.84 -21.21
N ILE A 11 -3.82 27.04 -22.24
CA ILE A 11 -4.32 25.67 -22.34
C ILE A 11 -3.63 24.85 -21.22
N ASN A 12 -4.43 24.04 -20.51
CA ASN A 12 -4.12 23.44 -19.21
C ASN A 12 -2.81 22.62 -19.19
N ARG A 13 -1.68 23.27 -18.89
CA ARG A 13 -0.38 22.62 -18.63
C ARG A 13 -0.49 21.49 -17.60
N HIS A 14 -1.42 21.60 -16.65
CA HIS A 14 -1.72 20.54 -15.68
C HIS A 14 -2.32 19.29 -16.36
N THR A 15 -3.23 19.48 -17.30
CA THR A 15 -3.86 18.37 -18.04
C THR A 15 -2.83 17.69 -18.94
N GLU A 16 -2.00 18.47 -19.65
CA GLU A 16 -0.92 17.93 -20.48
C GLU A 16 0.10 17.15 -19.64
N LEU A 17 0.52 17.71 -18.51
CA LEU A 17 1.43 17.05 -17.58
C LEU A 17 0.82 15.74 -17.05
N ARG A 18 -0.46 15.73 -16.68
CA ARG A 18 -1.15 14.51 -16.23
C ARG A 18 -1.18 13.44 -17.31
N ILE A 19 -1.45 13.82 -18.56
CA ILE A 19 -1.44 12.91 -19.72
C ILE A 19 -0.02 12.34 -19.93
N LEU A 20 1.02 13.18 -19.88
CA LEU A 20 2.41 12.76 -20.02
C LEU A 20 2.83 11.80 -18.92
N LEU A 21 2.53 12.11 -17.66
CA LEU A 21 2.84 11.25 -16.50
C LEU A 21 2.15 9.90 -16.63
N THR A 22 0.88 9.89 -17.05
CA THR A 22 0.14 8.64 -17.27
C THR A 22 0.77 7.81 -18.39
N ARG A 23 1.17 8.44 -19.50
CA ARG A 23 1.84 7.76 -20.63
C ARG A 23 3.21 7.18 -20.26
N LEU A 24 3.90 7.78 -19.28
CA LEU A 24 5.17 7.29 -18.75
C LEU A 24 4.99 6.24 -17.62
N ASN A 25 3.76 5.80 -17.35
CA ASN A 25 3.43 4.91 -16.24
C ASN A 25 3.81 5.50 -14.86
N LEU A 26 3.76 6.83 -14.71
CA LEU A 26 4.00 7.56 -13.47
C LEU A 26 2.67 7.95 -12.82
N GLY A 27 1.84 6.94 -12.55
CA GLY A 27 0.46 7.15 -12.08
C GLY A 27 0.39 7.80 -10.70
N GLY A 28 1.28 7.40 -9.77
CA GLY A 28 1.32 7.98 -8.43
C GLY A 28 1.74 9.46 -8.45
N MET A 29 2.61 9.86 -9.38
CA MET A 29 2.87 11.29 -9.60
C MET A 29 1.68 12.02 -10.20
N ALA A 30 1.01 11.42 -11.19
CA ALA A 30 -0.11 12.03 -11.91
C ALA A 30 -1.28 12.41 -10.97
N ASP A 31 -1.44 11.66 -9.88
CA ASP A 31 -2.47 11.88 -8.88
C ASP A 31 -2.12 13.00 -7.88
N VAL A 32 -0.83 13.20 -7.57
CA VAL A 32 -0.40 14.04 -6.43
C VAL A 32 0.36 15.32 -6.84
N PHE A 33 0.82 15.43 -8.10
CA PHE A 33 1.69 16.55 -8.51
C PHE A 33 1.08 17.94 -8.27
N ALA A 34 -0.22 18.10 -8.51
CA ALA A 34 -0.88 19.40 -8.36
C ALA A 34 -0.94 19.83 -6.88
N ASP A 35 -1.29 18.91 -5.99
CA ASP A 35 -1.39 19.17 -4.55
C ASP A 35 -0.01 19.41 -3.94
N LEU A 36 0.99 18.63 -4.36
CA LEU A 36 2.36 18.80 -3.89
C LEU A 36 2.97 20.11 -4.39
N ALA A 37 2.65 20.55 -5.61
CA ALA A 37 3.10 21.84 -6.13
C ALA A 37 2.51 23.01 -5.32
N LEU A 38 1.24 22.92 -4.93
CA LEU A 38 0.61 23.90 -4.04
C LEU A 38 1.25 23.93 -2.65
N ARG A 39 1.61 22.78 -2.09
CA ARG A 39 2.33 22.69 -0.81
C ARG A 39 3.74 23.25 -0.92
N ALA A 40 4.48 22.87 -1.97
CA ALA A 40 5.82 23.37 -2.24
C ALA A 40 5.86 24.89 -2.36
N ALA A 41 4.87 25.50 -3.03
CA ALA A 41 4.75 26.94 -3.13
C ALA A 41 4.49 27.63 -1.78
N LYS A 42 3.70 26.99 -0.89
CA LYS A 42 3.41 27.50 0.46
C LYS A 42 4.60 27.37 1.40
N GLU A 43 5.32 26.26 1.32
CA GLU A 43 6.43 25.91 2.20
C GLU A 43 7.78 26.43 1.69
N GLY A 44 7.83 27.00 0.48
CA GLY A 44 9.06 27.49 -0.13
C GLY A 44 10.04 26.38 -0.51
N LEU A 45 9.53 25.18 -0.83
CA LEU A 45 10.38 24.06 -1.23
C LEU A 45 11.14 24.40 -2.52
N SER A 46 12.39 23.96 -2.58
CA SER A 46 13.17 24.04 -3.81
C SER A 46 12.57 23.13 -4.89
N HIS A 47 12.84 23.45 -6.16
CA HIS A 47 12.40 22.62 -7.29
C HIS A 47 12.93 21.18 -7.18
N GLU A 48 14.16 21.00 -6.68
CA GLU A 48 14.76 19.69 -6.44
C GLU A 48 14.03 18.92 -5.34
N ALA A 49 13.69 19.57 -4.23
CA ALA A 49 12.95 18.96 -3.14
C ALA A 49 11.54 18.54 -3.57
N TYR A 50 10.86 19.37 -4.36
CA TYR A 50 9.57 19.04 -4.95
C TYR A 50 9.66 17.81 -5.85
N LEU A 51 10.64 17.77 -6.77
CA LEU A 51 10.82 16.63 -7.68
C LEU A 51 11.17 15.34 -6.91
N PHE A 52 12.00 15.44 -5.88
CA PHE A 52 12.35 14.33 -5.02
C PHE A 52 11.12 13.72 -4.34
N GLU A 53 10.25 14.56 -3.75
CA GLU A 53 9.03 14.10 -3.09
C GLU A 53 8.04 13.45 -4.07
N LEU A 54 7.92 13.95 -5.31
CA LEU A 54 7.14 13.26 -6.34
C LEU A 54 7.68 11.87 -6.66
N LEU A 55 9.00 11.75 -6.83
CA LEU A 55 9.65 10.48 -7.17
C LEU A 55 9.51 9.47 -6.04
N ARG A 56 9.67 9.93 -4.81
CA ARG A 56 9.47 9.13 -3.61
C ARG A 56 8.04 8.59 -3.53
N HIS A 57 7.03 9.43 -3.76
CA HIS A 57 5.63 8.99 -3.75
C HIS A 57 5.34 7.94 -4.84
N GLU A 58 5.90 8.12 -6.04
CA GLU A 58 5.77 7.13 -7.12
C GLU A 58 6.43 5.79 -6.78
N GLU A 59 7.63 5.81 -6.19
CA GLU A 59 8.33 4.60 -5.76
C GLU A 59 7.54 3.84 -4.69
N GLU A 60 7.00 4.55 -3.70
CA GLU A 60 6.19 3.97 -2.64
C GLU A 60 4.92 3.31 -3.21
N GLN A 61 4.22 4.01 -4.10
CA GLN A 61 3.05 3.46 -4.81
C GLN A 61 3.39 2.20 -5.61
N ARG A 62 4.52 2.18 -6.33
CA ARG A 62 4.98 1.01 -7.09
C ARG A 62 5.32 -0.16 -6.17
N THR A 63 6.00 0.11 -5.06
CA THR A 63 6.33 -0.88 -4.05
C THR A 63 5.08 -1.48 -3.45
N GLN A 64 4.11 -0.65 -3.07
CA GLN A 64 2.83 -1.11 -2.50
C GLN A 64 2.04 -1.97 -3.49
N ARG A 65 1.97 -1.58 -4.77
CA ARG A 65 1.32 -2.37 -5.82
C ARG A 65 2.04 -3.71 -6.04
N ARG A 66 3.37 -3.72 -6.04
CA ARG A 66 4.18 -4.92 -6.16
C ARG A 66 3.92 -5.87 -4.98
N THR A 67 3.97 -5.37 -3.76
CA THR A 67 3.71 -6.14 -2.54
C THR A 67 2.29 -6.71 -2.54
N THR A 68 1.30 -5.89 -2.87
CA THR A 68 -0.11 -6.35 -2.97
C THR A 68 -0.27 -7.45 -4.01
N ARG A 69 0.37 -7.31 -5.18
CA ARG A 69 0.35 -8.33 -6.22
C ARG A 69 1.00 -9.64 -5.75
N LEU A 70 2.16 -9.56 -5.10
CA LEU A 70 2.87 -10.72 -4.56
C LEU A 70 2.07 -11.40 -3.46
N LEU A 71 1.46 -10.65 -2.54
CA LEU A 71 0.59 -11.19 -1.50
C LEU A 71 -0.60 -11.94 -2.10
N ARG A 72 -1.29 -11.35 -3.09
CA ARG A 72 -2.38 -12.03 -3.80
C ARG A 72 -1.91 -13.30 -4.51
N ALA A 73 -0.74 -13.27 -5.14
CA ALA A 73 -0.18 -14.43 -5.82
C ALA A 73 0.33 -15.52 -4.87
N SER A 74 0.73 -15.17 -3.65
CA SER A 74 1.28 -16.11 -2.67
C SER A 74 0.25 -17.10 -2.11
N GLY A 75 -1.04 -16.78 -2.23
CA GLY A 75 -2.12 -17.58 -1.62
C GLY A 75 -2.08 -17.61 -0.09
N LEU A 76 -1.27 -16.75 0.54
CA LEU A 76 -1.21 -16.63 1.99
C LEU A 76 -2.54 -16.06 2.51
N PRO A 77 -3.14 -16.66 3.54
CA PRO A 77 -4.32 -16.08 4.18
C PRO A 77 -3.95 -14.72 4.76
N LEU A 78 -4.78 -13.71 4.47
CA LEU A 78 -4.56 -12.32 4.87
C LEU A 78 -4.49 -12.16 6.40
N GLU A 79 -5.21 -13.04 7.11
CA GLU A 79 -5.27 -13.08 8.56
C GLU A 79 -5.01 -14.51 9.04
N LYS A 80 -4.28 -14.65 10.16
CA LYS A 80 -4.08 -15.93 10.85
C LYS A 80 -5.21 -16.14 11.89
N THR A 81 -6.41 -16.51 11.43
CA THR A 81 -7.56 -16.79 12.29
C THR A 81 -7.99 -18.25 12.18
N PHE A 82 -8.80 -18.73 13.14
CA PHE A 82 -9.41 -20.05 13.04
C PHE A 82 -10.31 -20.22 11.82
N ARG A 83 -10.87 -19.12 11.26
CA ARG A 83 -11.72 -19.16 10.06
C ARG A 83 -10.90 -19.37 8.78
N THR A 84 -9.67 -18.84 8.74
CA THR A 84 -8.76 -18.99 7.60
C THR A 84 -7.86 -20.23 7.71
N LEU A 85 -7.79 -20.85 8.90
CA LEU A 85 -7.09 -22.12 9.11
C LEU A 85 -7.86 -23.29 8.47
N ALA A 86 -7.25 -23.95 7.50
CA ALA A 86 -7.79 -25.15 6.87
C ALA A 86 -7.72 -26.37 7.81
N LEU A 87 -8.65 -26.45 8.79
CA LEU A 87 -8.70 -27.51 9.81
C LEU A 87 -8.73 -28.91 9.19
N ASN A 88 -9.39 -29.06 8.04
CA ASN A 88 -9.46 -30.30 7.27
C ASN A 88 -8.11 -30.82 6.76
N ARG A 89 -7.08 -29.96 6.69
CA ARG A 89 -5.70 -30.36 6.34
C ARG A 89 -4.90 -30.87 7.53
N LEU A 90 -5.42 -30.71 8.74
CA LEU A 90 -4.79 -31.19 9.97
C LEU A 90 -5.23 -32.62 10.27
N SER A 91 -4.40 -33.36 11.01
CA SER A 91 -4.78 -34.68 11.49
C SER A 91 -6.02 -34.60 12.41
N PRO A 92 -6.85 -35.66 12.47
CA PRO A 92 -8.03 -35.67 13.34
C PRO A 92 -7.70 -35.35 14.81
N ALA A 93 -6.55 -35.80 15.29
CA ALA A 93 -6.06 -35.52 16.65
C ALA A 93 -5.81 -34.01 16.88
N LEU A 94 -5.21 -33.32 15.90
CA LEU A 94 -5.00 -31.87 15.97
C LEU A 94 -6.31 -31.10 15.89
N GLN A 95 -7.25 -31.55 15.05
CA GLN A 95 -8.58 -30.92 14.96
C GLN A 95 -9.28 -30.95 16.32
N LEU A 96 -9.28 -32.09 17.01
CA LEU A 96 -9.89 -32.23 18.34
C LEU A 96 -9.22 -31.34 19.39
N LEU A 97 -7.88 -31.24 19.36
CA LEU A 97 -7.12 -30.36 20.25
C LEU A 97 -7.50 -28.89 20.02
N LEU A 98 -7.58 -28.47 18.75
CA LEU A 98 -7.94 -27.09 18.41
C LEU A 98 -9.36 -26.75 18.82
N GLU A 99 -10.33 -27.66 18.70
CA GLU A 99 -11.70 -27.44 19.20
C GLU A 99 -11.73 -27.26 20.73
N ARG A 100 -10.92 -28.00 21.48
CA ARG A 100 -10.77 -27.79 22.93
C ARG A 100 -10.11 -26.45 23.27
N LEU A 101 -9.12 -26.02 22.49
CA LEU A 101 -8.49 -24.71 22.70
C LEU A 101 -9.43 -23.56 22.34
N LYS A 102 -10.28 -23.73 21.31
CA LYS A 102 -11.31 -22.73 20.94
C LYS A 102 -12.33 -22.48 22.04
N SER A 103 -12.64 -23.49 22.87
CA SER A 103 -13.59 -23.31 23.98
C SER A 103 -13.06 -22.44 25.11
N ALA A 104 -11.76 -22.12 25.10
CA ALA A 104 -11.07 -21.35 26.14
C ALA A 104 -11.15 -21.92 27.56
N SER A 105 -11.64 -23.16 27.71
CA SER A 105 -11.79 -23.87 29.01
C SER A 105 -10.50 -24.02 29.82
N PHE A 106 -9.34 -23.93 29.17
CA PHE A 106 -8.04 -23.93 29.83
C PHE A 106 -7.81 -22.68 30.71
N LEU A 107 -8.50 -21.57 30.42
CA LEU A 107 -8.43 -20.36 31.24
C LEU A 107 -9.08 -20.60 32.61
N ASP A 108 -10.24 -21.24 32.65
CA ASP A 108 -10.98 -21.56 33.89
C ASP A 108 -10.18 -22.50 34.80
N GLN A 109 -9.36 -23.35 34.18
CA GLN A 109 -8.54 -24.35 34.86
C GLN A 109 -7.09 -23.91 35.10
N ALA A 110 -6.73 -22.67 34.70
CA ALA A 110 -5.37 -22.13 34.77
C ALA A 110 -4.31 -23.07 34.14
N ILE A 111 -4.67 -23.72 33.02
CA ILE A 111 -3.78 -24.63 32.30
C ILE A 111 -2.95 -23.83 31.28
N ASN A 112 -1.63 -23.96 31.37
CA ASN A 112 -0.71 -23.33 30.42
C ASN A 112 -0.70 -24.08 29.07
N VAL A 113 -0.79 -23.34 27.98
CA VAL A 113 -0.73 -23.88 26.61
C VAL A 113 0.59 -23.49 25.97
N ILE A 114 1.33 -24.47 25.45
CA ILE A 114 2.59 -24.27 24.73
C ILE A 114 2.41 -24.78 23.30
N ALA A 115 2.60 -23.91 22.31
CA ALA A 115 2.59 -24.27 20.90
C ALA A 115 4.01 -24.22 20.33
N ILE A 116 4.51 -25.35 19.83
CA ILE A 116 5.86 -25.48 19.26
C ILE A 116 5.74 -26.02 17.84
N GLY A 117 6.42 -25.38 16.90
CA GLY A 117 6.45 -25.80 15.51
C GLY A 117 7.44 -24.98 14.70
N LYS A 118 7.70 -25.41 13.46
CA LYS A 118 8.48 -24.62 12.51
C LYS A 118 7.73 -23.32 12.20
N PRO A 119 8.41 -22.17 12.07
CA PRO A 119 7.78 -20.92 11.68
C PRO A 119 7.15 -21.04 10.29
N GLY A 120 5.86 -20.67 10.20
CA GLY A 120 5.02 -20.65 8.99
C GLY A 120 3.75 -19.86 9.23
#